data_AF-A0A527WEU5-F1
#
_entry.id   AF-A0A527WEU5-F1
#
_cell.length_a   1.000
_cell.length_b   1.000
_cell.length_c   1.000
_cell.angle_alpha   90.00
_cell.angle_beta   90.00
_cell.angle_gamma   90.00
#
_symmetry.space_group_name_H-M   'P 1'
#
loop_
_entity.id
_entity.type
_entity.pdbx_description
1 polymer ?
#
loop_
_entity_poly.entity_id
_entity_poly.type
_entity_poly.pdbx_seq_one_letter_code
_entity_poly.pdbx_strand_id
1 'polypeptide(L)'
;GQGGARFVIDQSASVVAKSEVIKRARAGEPIPSGWAFDARGETTTDASEALKGTMAPAGGYKGVGSALLVEIFAACLTGANPGLVASPFSGTAGGPPGTGQFFLAVSPDATSGGLFTSNLETVAGAFVGDARLPGTRRFGAREHNTRDGIEVAAETLATLEKLAGIAA
;
A
#
# COMPACT_ATOMS: atom_id res chain seq x y z
N GLY A 1 21.99 -1.59 -1.59
CA GLY A 1 23.41 -1.61 -1.99
C GLY A 1 23.61 -0.74 -3.20
N GLN A 2 24.82 -0.21 -3.38
CA GLN A 2 25.19 0.78 -4.43
C GLN A 2 24.26 2.00 -4.51
N GLY A 3 23.99 2.64 -3.36
CA GLY A 3 23.20 3.89 -3.32
C GLY A 3 21.67 3.73 -3.37
N GLY A 4 21.15 2.50 -3.50
CA GLY A 4 19.71 2.23 -3.52
C GLY A 4 19.28 1.02 -2.69
N ALA A 5 17.96 0.84 -2.56
CA ALA A 5 17.38 -0.35 -1.94
C ALA A 5 17.48 -1.56 -2.89
N ARG A 6 17.92 -2.72 -2.40
CA ARG A 6 18.00 -3.94 -3.24
C ARG A 6 16.64 -4.61 -3.38
N PHE A 7 15.90 -4.67 -2.28
CA PHE A 7 14.51 -5.11 -2.21
C PHE A 7 13.67 -3.96 -1.69
N VAL A 8 12.50 -3.76 -2.29
CA VAL A 8 11.45 -2.89 -1.75
C VAL A 8 10.15 -3.67 -1.76
N ILE A 9 9.63 -3.94 -0.57
CA ILE A 9 8.35 -4.61 -0.36
C ILE A 9 7.41 -3.56 0.23
N ASP A 10 6.34 -3.29 -0.51
CA ASP A 10 5.28 -2.35 -0.13
C ASP A 10 3.96 -3.04 -0.46
N GLN A 11 3.23 -3.42 0.59
CA GLN A 11 2.03 -4.25 0.50
C GLN A 11 1.03 -3.85 1.57
N SER A 12 -0.26 -4.06 1.26
CA SER A 12 -1.31 -3.99 2.26
C SER A 12 -1.39 -5.29 3.06
N ALA A 13 -1.98 -5.22 4.26
CA ALA A 13 -2.37 -6.42 5.00
C ALA A 13 -3.63 -7.08 4.42
N SER A 14 -4.35 -6.41 3.52
CA SER A 14 -5.49 -6.96 2.77
C SER A 14 -5.09 -7.43 1.36
N VAL A 15 -5.91 -8.32 0.79
CA VAL A 15 -5.74 -8.83 -0.59
C VAL A 15 -5.72 -7.69 -1.61
N VAL A 16 -6.49 -6.64 -1.36
CA VAL A 16 -6.59 -5.44 -2.20
C VAL A 16 -6.64 -4.18 -1.34
N ALA A 17 -6.12 -3.06 -1.85
CA ALA A 17 -6.29 -1.77 -1.22
C ALA A 17 -7.74 -1.28 -1.34
N LYS A 18 -8.29 -0.72 -0.25
CA LYS A 18 -9.66 -0.16 -0.24
C LYS A 18 -9.89 0.89 -1.33
N SER A 19 -8.87 1.66 -1.70
CA SER A 19 -8.92 2.66 -2.77
C SER A 19 -9.26 2.05 -4.14
N GLU A 20 -8.79 0.85 -4.45
CA GLU A 20 -9.13 0.16 -5.70
C GLU A 20 -10.60 -0.27 -5.71
N VAL A 21 -11.13 -0.73 -4.57
CA VAL A 21 -12.57 -1.04 -4.45
C VAL A 21 -13.43 0.24 -4.58
N ILE A 22 -13.00 1.36 -3.99
CA ILE A 22 -13.66 2.67 -4.19
C ILE A 22 -13.68 3.06 -5.66
N LYS A 23 -12.58 2.87 -6.39
CA LYS A 23 -12.49 3.16 -7.82
C LYS A 23 -13.48 2.31 -8.62
N ARG A 24 -13.54 1.00 -8.35
CA ARG A 24 -14.48 0.06 -9.01
C ARG A 24 -15.93 0.42 -8.71
N ALA A 25 -16.26 0.74 -7.46
CA ALA A 25 -17.61 1.17 -7.08
C ALA A 25 -18.03 2.47 -7.81
N ARG A 26 -17.13 3.46 -7.94
CA ARG A 26 -17.41 4.69 -8.70
C ARG A 26 -17.63 4.43 -10.19
N ALA A 27 -16.96 3.42 -10.74
CA ALA A 27 -17.11 3.00 -12.14
C ALA A 27 -18.32 2.06 -12.35
N GLY A 28 -19.01 1.63 -11.28
CA GLY A 28 -20.05 0.60 -11.37
C GLY A 28 -19.53 -0.77 -11.79
N GLU A 29 -18.23 -1.03 -11.60
CA GLU A 29 -17.57 -2.28 -11.98
C GLU A 29 -17.55 -3.28 -10.81
N PRO A 30 -17.70 -4.60 -11.08
CA PRO A 30 -17.55 -5.62 -10.06
C PRO A 30 -16.10 -5.75 -9.58
N ILE A 31 -15.93 -6.32 -8.38
CA ILE A 31 -14.63 -6.77 -7.86
C ILE A 31 -14.48 -8.29 -7.99
N PRO A 32 -13.24 -8.80 -8.14
CA PRO A 32 -12.98 -10.23 -8.06
C PRO A 32 -13.46 -10.85 -6.74
N SER A 33 -13.94 -12.09 -6.79
CA SER A 33 -14.31 -12.86 -5.60
C SER A 33 -13.12 -13.00 -4.65
N GLY A 34 -13.39 -12.93 -3.35
CA GLY A 34 -12.38 -13.03 -2.28
C GLY A 34 -11.62 -11.75 -1.98
N TRP A 35 -11.94 -10.62 -2.63
CA TRP A 35 -11.36 -9.31 -2.28
C TRP A 35 -11.93 -8.70 -1.00
N ALA A 36 -13.21 -8.94 -0.73
CA ALA A 36 -13.93 -8.32 0.36
C ALA A 36 -15.14 -9.14 0.81
N PHE A 37 -15.61 -8.81 2.01
CA PHE A 37 -16.85 -9.26 2.59
C PHE A 37 -17.82 -8.08 2.69
N ASP A 38 -19.12 -8.35 2.57
CA ASP A 38 -20.17 -7.36 2.78
C ASP A 38 -20.43 -7.10 4.29
N ALA A 39 -21.46 -6.31 4.60
CA ALA A 39 -21.82 -5.98 5.97
C ALA A 39 -22.30 -7.19 6.82
N ARG A 40 -22.63 -8.32 6.19
CA ARG A 40 -23.02 -9.57 6.86
C ARG A 40 -21.82 -10.52 7.04
N GLY A 41 -20.65 -10.16 6.50
CA GLY A 41 -19.47 -11.01 6.50
C GLY A 41 -19.44 -12.02 5.35
N GLU A 42 -20.35 -11.94 4.39
CA GLU A 42 -20.41 -12.83 3.24
C GLU A 42 -19.51 -12.34 2.11
N THR A 43 -18.91 -13.26 1.35
CA THR A 43 -18.08 -12.87 0.21
C THR A 43 -18.94 -12.19 -0.86
N THR A 44 -18.45 -11.07 -1.40
CA THR A 44 -19.18 -10.31 -2.43
C THR A 44 -18.29 -9.93 -3.61
N THR A 45 -18.89 -9.83 -4.79
CA THR A 45 -18.30 -9.26 -6.00
C THR A 45 -18.85 -7.87 -6.33
N ASP A 46 -19.83 -7.39 -5.55
CA ASP A 46 -20.36 -6.04 -5.68
C ASP A 46 -19.47 -5.05 -4.91
N ALA A 47 -18.86 -4.11 -5.64
CA ALA A 47 -17.93 -3.15 -5.05
C ALA A 47 -18.61 -2.20 -4.04
N SER A 48 -19.88 -1.85 -4.24
CA SER A 48 -20.62 -0.96 -3.34
C SER A 48 -21.01 -1.68 -2.05
N GLU A 49 -21.42 -2.95 -2.13
CA GLU A 49 -21.67 -3.77 -0.93
C GLU A 49 -20.37 -4.07 -0.16
N ALA A 50 -19.26 -4.33 -0.87
CA ALA A 50 -17.95 -4.52 -0.27
C ALA A 50 -17.49 -3.33 0.59
N LEU A 51 -17.81 -2.09 0.17
CA LEU A 51 -17.44 -0.88 0.92
C LEU A 51 -18.22 -0.70 2.23
N LYS A 52 -19.36 -1.38 2.37
CA LYS A 52 -20.14 -1.43 3.61
C LYS A 52 -19.60 -2.48 4.60
N GLY A 53 -18.81 -3.44 4.11
CA GLY A 53 -18.17 -4.46 4.91
C GLY A 53 -16.68 -4.23 5.08
N THR A 54 -15.87 -5.29 4.92
CA THR A 54 -14.43 -5.27 5.19
C THR A 54 -13.63 -5.94 4.08
N MET A 55 -12.39 -5.51 3.90
CA MET A 55 -11.49 -6.11 2.91
C MET A 55 -10.98 -7.45 3.43
N ALA A 56 -10.83 -8.44 2.55
CA ALA A 56 -10.30 -9.73 2.93
C ALA A 56 -8.80 -9.62 3.28
N PRO A 57 -8.33 -10.26 4.36
CA PRO A 57 -6.92 -10.24 4.75
C PRO A 57 -6.07 -11.05 3.77
N ALA A 58 -4.88 -10.54 3.44
CA ALA A 58 -3.94 -11.21 2.55
C ALA A 58 -3.48 -12.55 3.16
N GLY A 59 -3.70 -13.66 2.46
CA GLY A 59 -3.36 -14.99 3.01
C GLY A 59 -4.24 -15.42 4.19
N GLY A 60 -5.47 -14.90 4.30
CA GLY A 60 -6.44 -15.29 5.31
C GLY A 60 -6.02 -14.88 6.72
N TYR A 61 -6.09 -15.82 7.67
CA TYR A 61 -5.78 -15.55 9.08
C TYR A 61 -4.35 -14.99 9.31
N LYS A 62 -3.40 -15.26 8.41
CA LYS A 62 -2.04 -14.70 8.50
C LYS A 62 -2.01 -13.19 8.23
N GLY A 63 -2.81 -12.72 7.27
CA GLY A 63 -2.95 -11.28 6.98
C GLY A 63 -3.59 -10.51 8.12
N VAL A 64 -4.47 -11.16 8.92
CA VAL A 64 -4.98 -10.58 10.17
C VAL A 64 -3.82 -10.34 11.15
N GLY A 65 -2.90 -11.29 11.29
CA GLY A 65 -1.69 -11.10 12.09
C GLY A 65 -0.83 -9.92 11.61
N SER A 66 -0.63 -9.78 10.29
CA SER A 66 0.07 -8.63 9.72
C SER A 66 -0.65 -7.31 10.00
N ALA A 67 -1.98 -7.27 9.88
CA ALA A 67 -2.77 -6.08 10.20
C ALA A 67 -2.65 -5.70 11.68
N LEU A 68 -2.67 -6.68 12.59
CA LEU A 68 -2.50 -6.45 14.02
C LEU A 68 -1.12 -5.89 14.36
N LEU A 69 -0.04 -6.39 13.73
CA LEU A 69 1.30 -5.82 13.93
C LEU A 69 1.37 -4.36 13.48
N VAL A 70 0.76 -4.03 12.33
CA VAL A 70 0.67 -2.65 11.85
C VAL A 70 -0.11 -1.79 12.85
N GLU A 71 -1.26 -2.25 13.32
CA GLU A 71 -2.08 -1.52 14.29
C GLU A 71 -1.34 -1.26 15.61
N ILE A 72 -0.69 -2.29 16.16
CA ILE A 72 0.07 -2.18 17.41
C ILE A 72 1.24 -1.19 17.25
N PHE A 73 2.01 -1.30 16.16
CA PHE A 73 3.17 -0.43 15.98
C PHE A 73 2.79 0.99 15.56
N ALA A 74 1.83 1.16 14.67
CA ALA A 74 1.50 2.46 14.09
C ALA A 74 0.45 3.23 14.87
N ALA A 75 -0.37 2.59 15.72
CA ALA A 75 -1.33 3.28 16.58
C ALA A 75 -0.98 3.15 18.05
N CYS A 76 -0.94 1.93 18.59
CA CYS A 76 -0.77 1.72 20.03
C CYS A 76 0.58 2.24 20.55
N LEU A 77 1.68 1.89 19.86
CA LEU A 77 3.03 2.28 20.29
C LEU A 77 3.30 3.78 20.13
N THR A 78 2.73 4.40 19.10
CA THR A 78 2.93 5.84 18.83
C THR A 78 1.96 6.73 19.61
N GLY A 79 0.95 6.16 20.27
CA GLY A 79 -0.13 6.91 20.91
C GLY A 79 -1.12 7.54 19.93
N ALA A 80 -1.19 7.04 18.69
CA ALA A 80 -2.10 7.53 17.67
C ALA A 80 -3.45 6.77 17.72
N ASN A 81 -4.44 7.26 16.96
CA ASN A 81 -5.77 6.66 16.94
C ASN A 81 -5.74 5.27 16.30
N PRO A 82 -6.26 4.23 16.98
CA PRO A 82 -6.56 2.95 16.35
C PRO A 82 -7.54 3.12 15.19
N GLY A 83 -7.42 2.31 14.14
CA GLY A 83 -8.27 2.33 12.95
C GLY A 83 -9.77 2.14 13.25
N LEU A 84 -10.11 1.54 14.39
CA LEU A 84 -11.49 1.40 14.87
C LEU A 84 -12.13 2.73 15.30
N VAL A 85 -11.33 3.72 15.70
CA VAL A 85 -11.79 5.03 16.19
C VAL A 85 -11.26 6.20 15.36
N ALA A 86 -10.32 5.96 14.45
CA ALA A 86 -9.81 6.95 13.52
C ALA A 86 -10.90 7.40 12.55
N SER A 87 -10.91 8.70 12.25
CA SER A 87 -11.82 9.28 11.25
C SER A 87 -11.50 8.73 9.84
N PRO A 88 -12.48 8.71 8.92
CA PRO A 88 -12.22 8.28 7.55
C PRO A 88 -11.16 9.14 6.84
N PHE A 89 -10.31 8.51 6.02
CA PHE A 89 -9.30 9.21 5.19
C PHE A 89 -9.91 10.03 4.03
N SER A 90 -11.22 9.92 3.81
CA SER A 90 -11.93 10.64 2.75
C SER A 90 -13.29 11.14 3.24
N GLY A 91 -13.72 12.30 2.75
CA GLY A 91 -14.94 12.96 3.17
C GLY A 91 -14.67 14.07 4.18
N THR A 92 -15.73 14.58 4.81
CA THR A 92 -15.67 15.72 5.74
C THR A 92 -15.88 15.33 7.19
N ALA A 93 -16.13 14.04 7.47
CA ALA A 93 -16.44 13.55 8.79
C ALA A 93 -15.18 13.41 9.66
N GLY A 94 -15.21 13.97 10.87
CA GLY A 94 -14.25 13.67 11.94
C GLY A 94 -12.84 14.27 11.77
N GLY A 95 -12.59 15.10 10.77
CA GLY A 95 -11.29 15.74 10.54
C GLY A 95 -10.17 14.75 10.16
N PRO A 96 -8.89 15.17 10.19
CA PRO A 96 -7.76 14.30 9.89
C PRO A 96 -7.79 13.03 10.79
N PRO A 97 -7.56 11.83 10.24
CA PRO A 97 -7.73 10.56 10.99
C PRO A 97 -6.94 10.44 12.30
N GLY A 98 -5.83 11.16 12.44
CA GLY A 98 -4.96 11.08 13.63
C GLY A 98 -4.31 9.71 13.81
N THR A 99 -4.11 8.96 12.72
CA THR A 99 -3.36 7.71 12.70
C THR A 99 -1.86 7.98 12.84
N GLY A 100 -1.08 6.93 13.15
CA GLY A 100 0.36 7.05 13.31
C GLY A 100 1.15 6.22 12.31
N GLN A 101 2.47 6.29 12.44
CA GLN A 101 3.44 5.59 11.61
C GLN A 101 4.60 5.11 12.48
N PHE A 102 5.10 3.92 12.19
CA PHE A 102 6.25 3.34 12.87
C PHE A 102 7.36 3.06 11.86
N PHE A 103 8.59 3.39 12.24
CA PHE A 103 9.78 3.18 11.42
C PHE A 103 10.79 2.34 12.22
N LEU A 104 11.30 1.28 11.59
CA LEU A 104 12.35 0.43 12.13
C LEU A 104 13.54 0.43 11.18
N ALA A 105 14.71 0.82 11.69
CA ALA A 105 15.98 0.74 10.98
C ALA A 105 16.93 -0.18 11.75
N VAL A 106 17.49 -1.17 11.07
CA VAL A 106 18.46 -2.12 11.64
C VAL A 106 19.76 -2.02 10.86
N SER A 107 20.87 -1.73 11.54
CA SER A 107 22.18 -1.74 10.90
C SER A 107 22.63 -3.19 10.65
N PRO A 108 22.88 -3.59 9.39
CA PRO A 108 23.38 -4.92 9.09
C PRO A 108 24.82 -5.11 9.60
N ASP A 109 25.61 -4.04 9.70
CA ASP A 109 27.01 -4.12 10.16
C ASP A 109 27.09 -4.56 11.62
N ALA A 110 26.08 -4.20 12.42
CA ALA A 110 26.00 -4.57 13.84
C ALA A 110 25.59 -6.03 14.08
N THR A 111 24.98 -6.70 13.09
CA THR A 111 24.26 -7.97 13.31
C THR A 111 24.66 -9.11 12.38
N SER A 112 25.27 -8.81 11.23
CA SER A 112 25.48 -9.80 10.17
C SER A 112 26.88 -10.41 10.10
N GLY A 113 27.84 -9.91 10.89
CA GLY A 113 29.25 -10.34 10.80
C GLY A 113 29.88 -10.10 9.42
N GLY A 114 29.44 -9.07 8.70
CA GLY A 114 29.93 -8.72 7.36
C GLY A 114 29.31 -9.54 6.22
N LEU A 115 28.42 -10.49 6.50
CA LEU A 115 27.82 -11.40 5.51
C LEU A 115 26.51 -10.87 4.89
N PHE A 116 26.03 -9.70 5.31
CA PHE A 116 24.72 -9.20 4.87
C PHE A 116 24.64 -9.07 3.34
N THR A 117 25.60 -8.39 2.72
CA THR A 117 25.58 -8.13 1.28
C THR A 117 25.65 -9.42 0.46
N SER A 118 26.54 -10.35 0.82
CA SER A 118 26.66 -11.63 0.10
C SER A 118 25.39 -12.47 0.22
N ASN A 119 24.80 -12.55 1.42
CA ASN A 119 23.55 -13.29 1.63
C ASN A 119 22.38 -12.63 0.89
N LEU A 120 22.33 -11.30 0.86
CA LEU A 120 21.32 -10.54 0.15
C LEU A 120 21.38 -10.80 -1.37
N GLU A 121 22.58 -10.86 -1.94
CA GLU A 121 22.76 -11.18 -3.36
C GLU A 121 22.45 -12.65 -3.67
N THR A 122 22.73 -13.58 -2.75
CA THR A 122 22.27 -14.99 -2.88
C THR A 122 20.74 -15.07 -2.97
N VAL A 123 20.02 -14.36 -2.10
CA VAL A 123 18.55 -14.32 -2.14
C VAL A 123 18.06 -13.62 -3.42
N ALA A 124 18.69 -12.52 -3.83
CA ALA A 124 18.33 -11.83 -5.06
C ALA A 124 18.54 -12.70 -6.31
N GLY A 125 19.62 -13.48 -6.33
CA GLY A 125 19.94 -14.42 -7.41
C GLY A 125 18.95 -15.58 -7.54
N ALA A 126 18.10 -15.83 -6.55
CA ALA A 126 17.02 -16.82 -6.66
C ALA A 126 15.84 -16.36 -7.52
N PHE A 127 15.71 -15.06 -7.80
CA PHE A 127 14.67 -14.51 -8.67
C PHE A 127 15.12 -14.60 -10.14
N VAL A 128 14.88 -15.75 -10.76
CA VAL A 128 15.24 -16.06 -12.16
C VAL A 128 14.01 -16.23 -13.05
N GLY A 129 14.18 -16.10 -14.37
CA GLY A 129 13.10 -16.26 -15.35
C GLY A 129 12.03 -15.19 -15.19
N ASP A 130 10.76 -15.61 -15.08
CA ASP A 130 9.62 -14.70 -14.92
C ASP A 130 9.42 -14.19 -13.49
N ALA A 131 10.17 -14.72 -12.52
CA ALA A 131 10.14 -14.24 -11.15
C ALA A 131 10.77 -12.85 -11.05
N ARG A 132 10.01 -11.86 -10.57
CA ARG A 132 10.45 -10.47 -10.47
C ARG A 132 10.92 -10.15 -9.05
N LEU A 133 12.09 -9.55 -8.95
CA LEU A 133 12.62 -9.04 -7.69
C LEU A 133 11.72 -7.89 -7.16
N PRO A 134 11.24 -7.95 -5.90
CA PRO A 134 10.42 -6.90 -5.31
C PRO A 134 11.07 -5.51 -5.36
N GLY A 135 10.36 -4.53 -5.93
CA GLY A 135 10.81 -3.16 -6.06
C GLY A 135 11.30 -2.77 -7.46
N THR A 136 11.69 -3.73 -8.31
CA THR A 136 12.22 -3.47 -9.67
C THR A 136 11.32 -2.62 -10.55
N ARG A 137 10.00 -2.85 -10.50
CA ARG A 137 9.01 -2.02 -11.24
C ARG A 137 9.09 -0.54 -10.84
N ARG A 138 9.26 -0.26 -9.55
CA ARG A 138 9.34 1.11 -9.02
C ARG A 138 10.66 1.79 -9.40
N PHE A 139 11.76 1.04 -9.45
CA PHE A 139 13.05 1.57 -9.93
C PHE A 139 12.99 1.95 -11.40
N GLY A 140 12.51 1.05 -12.27
CA GLY A 140 12.35 1.35 -13.70
C GLY A 140 11.37 2.51 -13.96
N ALA A 141 10.25 2.57 -13.23
CA ALA A 141 9.32 3.70 -13.33
C ALA A 141 9.96 5.02 -12.88
N ARG A 142 10.77 5.02 -11.82
CA ARG A 142 11.49 6.23 -11.36
C ARG A 142 12.49 6.71 -12.42
N GLU A 143 13.27 5.81 -13.01
CA GLU A 143 14.23 6.16 -14.07
C GLU A 143 13.52 6.73 -15.30
N HIS A 144 12.46 6.06 -15.78
CA HIS A 144 11.65 6.51 -16.89
C HIS A 144 11.04 7.90 -16.61
N ASN A 145 10.38 8.07 -15.45
CA ASN A 145 9.74 9.33 -15.10
C ASN A 145 10.72 10.49 -14.90
N THR A 146 11.96 10.20 -14.48
CA THR A 146 13.01 11.23 -14.35
C THR A 146 13.47 11.72 -15.72
N ARG A 147 13.48 10.85 -16.73
CA ARG A 147 13.93 11.16 -18.09
C ARG A 147 12.82 11.77 -18.94
N ASP A 148 11.63 11.17 -18.91
CA ASP A 148 10.56 11.41 -19.88
C ASP A 148 9.40 12.22 -19.28
N GLY A 149 9.45 12.50 -17.97
CA GLY A 149 8.37 13.15 -17.23
C GLY A 149 7.34 12.16 -16.68
N ILE A 150 6.37 12.67 -15.91
CA ILE A 150 5.32 11.85 -15.29
C ILE A 150 4.05 11.97 -16.15
N GLU A 151 3.53 10.84 -16.62
CA GLU A 151 2.23 10.80 -17.29
C GLU A 151 1.11 11.09 -16.28
N VAL A 152 0.26 12.06 -16.61
CA VAL A 152 -0.87 12.49 -15.78
C VAL A 152 -2.12 12.58 -16.66
N ALA A 153 -3.23 11.99 -16.22
CA ALA A 153 -4.51 12.09 -16.93
C ALA A 153 -4.94 13.56 -17.05
N ALA A 154 -5.49 13.94 -18.20
CA ALA A 154 -5.84 15.32 -18.51
C ALA A 154 -6.80 15.95 -17.47
N GLU A 155 -7.77 15.19 -16.96
CA GLU A 155 -8.68 15.72 -15.93
C GLU A 155 -7.95 15.97 -14.59
N THR A 156 -6.96 15.14 -14.27
CA THR A 156 -6.14 15.33 -13.07
C THR A 156 -5.25 16.57 -13.22
N LEU A 157 -4.63 16.75 -14.38
CA LEU A 157 -3.80 17.93 -14.66
C LEU A 157 -4.63 19.22 -14.59
N ALA A 158 -5.80 19.26 -15.25
CA ALA A 158 -6.71 20.41 -15.19
C ALA A 158 -7.17 20.73 -13.76
N THR A 159 -7.40 19.70 -12.94
CA THR A 159 -7.72 19.88 -11.52
C THR A 159 -6.55 20.52 -10.76
N LEU A 160 -5.32 20.06 -11.01
CA LEU A 160 -4.11 20.62 -10.39
C LEU A 160 -3.88 22.08 -10.81
N GLU A 161 -4.03 22.40 -12.09
CA GLU A 161 -3.88 23.76 -12.62
C GLU A 161 -4.91 24.73 -12.03
N LYS A 162 -6.17 24.28 -11.90
CA LYS A 162 -7.23 25.04 -11.23
C LYS A 162 -6.88 25.32 -9.77
N LEU A 163 -6.40 24.32 -9.03
CA LEU A 163 -6.02 24.47 -7.62
C LEU A 163 -4.78 25.36 -7.46
N ALA A 164 -3.85 25.34 -8.42
CA ALA A 164 -2.66 26.18 -8.43
C ALA A 164 -2.94 27.63 -8.85
N GLY A 165 -4.15 27.94 -9.34
CA GLY A 165 -4.49 29.26 -9.87
C GLY A 165 -3.80 29.58 -11.20
N ILE A 166 -3.40 28.56 -11.96
CA ILE A 166 -2.71 28.66 -13.26
C ILE A 166 -3.70 28.44 -14.43
N ALA A 167 -4.90 27.94 -14.14
CA ALA A 167 -5.96 27.81 -15.14
C ALA A 167 -6.35 29.20 -15.68
N ALA A 168 -6.42 29.32 -17.02
CA ALA A 168 -6.90 30.50 -17.73
C ALA A 168 -8.37 30.83 -17.44
#